data_AF-A0A3C2CKI3-F1
#
_entry.id   AF-A0A3C2CKI3-F1
#
_cell.length_a   1.000
_cell.length_b   1.000
_cell.length_c   1.000
_cell.angle_alpha   90.00
_cell.angle_beta   90.00
_cell.angle_gamma   90.00
#
_symmetry.space_group_name_H-M   'P 1'
#
loop_
_entity.id
_entity.type
_entity.pdbx_description
1 polymer ?
#
loop_
_entity_poly.entity_id
_entity_poly.type
_entity_poly.pdbx_seq_one_letter_code
_entity_poly.pdbx_strand_id
1 'polypeptide(L)'
;DVFFGATTEISYVPPAEVQLMDVSAQQIVSVATALIPFVEHDDANRALMGANMQRQAVPLIRAEAPFIGTGMEAPAAHDAADMLLAEESGTVLDVDASSVVVEYRKSGITTHELVKFERSNQDTCVNQQARVVPGQKVKAGELLADGSSTDSGELALGKNLLVAYMSWEGFNYEDAIIVSERLVKDDVLTSIHIHEHEIDARDTKLGSEEITRDIPNLSDEILSDLDDRGIIRIGAEVSPGDVLVGKVTPKGETELTPEERLLRAIFGEKAREVRDTSLKLPHG
;
A
#
# COMPACT_ATOMS: atom_id res chain seq x y z
N ASP A 1 -17.67 45.28 -21.83
CA ASP A 1 -17.73 44.24 -20.78
C ASP A 1 -18.51 43.04 -21.27
N VAL A 2 -17.85 42.16 -22.03
CA VAL A 2 -18.45 40.88 -22.41
C VAL A 2 -18.19 39.94 -21.25
N PHE A 3 -19.27 39.64 -20.54
CA PHE A 3 -19.30 38.72 -19.42
C PHE A 3 -18.92 37.33 -19.97
N PHE A 4 -17.73 36.81 -19.60
CA PHE A 4 -17.32 35.42 -19.87
C PHE A 4 -18.10 34.43 -18.98
N GLY A 5 -19.40 34.66 -18.81
CA GLY A 5 -20.30 33.73 -18.13
C GLY A 5 -20.88 32.77 -19.16
N ALA A 6 -20.31 31.57 -19.21
CA ALA A 6 -20.88 30.33 -19.73
C ALA A 6 -22.16 30.50 -20.58
N THR A 7 -22.02 30.95 -21.83
CA THR A 7 -23.04 30.70 -22.83
C THR A 7 -22.97 29.23 -23.19
N THR A 8 -23.94 28.44 -22.71
CA THR A 8 -24.17 27.04 -23.11
C THR A 8 -24.71 26.90 -24.54
N GLU A 9 -24.70 27.98 -25.32
CA GLU A 9 -25.21 28.02 -26.68
C GLU A 9 -24.17 27.49 -27.66
N ILE A 10 -24.49 26.32 -28.23
CA ILE A 10 -23.74 25.73 -29.33
C ILE A 10 -24.21 26.40 -30.63
N SER A 11 -23.29 27.08 -31.33
CA SER A 11 -23.59 27.78 -32.60
C SER A 11 -22.52 27.53 -33.66
N TYR A 12 -22.94 27.58 -34.93
CA TYR A 12 -22.03 27.53 -36.07
C TYR A 12 -21.63 28.96 -36.45
N VAL A 13 -20.33 29.26 -36.45
CA VAL A 13 -19.78 30.59 -36.77
C VAL A 13 -18.82 30.53 -37.97
N PRO A 14 -18.71 31.59 -38.78
CA PRO A 14 -17.68 31.70 -39.81
C PRO A 14 -16.26 31.67 -39.21
N PRO A 15 -15.24 31.13 -39.93
CA PRO A 15 -13.87 31.04 -39.40
C PRO A 15 -13.24 32.37 -38.97
N ALA A 16 -13.66 33.50 -39.55
CA ALA A 16 -13.15 34.82 -39.22
C ALA A 16 -13.65 35.36 -37.85
N GLU A 17 -14.70 34.77 -37.29
CA GLU A 17 -15.26 35.15 -35.98
C GLU A 17 -14.65 34.35 -34.82
N VAL A 18 -13.94 33.26 -35.13
CA VAL A 18 -13.28 32.41 -34.13
C VAL A 18 -12.05 33.15 -33.57
N GLN A 19 -12.12 33.55 -32.30
CA GLN A 19 -11.03 34.27 -31.62
C GLN A 19 -10.07 33.34 -30.88
N LEU A 20 -10.58 32.22 -30.37
CA LEU A 20 -9.85 31.25 -29.56
C LEU A 20 -10.26 29.82 -29.95
N MET A 21 -9.41 28.86 -29.61
CA MET A 21 -9.65 27.43 -29.80
C MET A 21 -9.14 26.67 -28.57
N ASP A 22 -9.83 25.58 -28.25
CA ASP A 22 -9.42 24.63 -27.22
C ASP A 22 -8.03 24.04 -27.51
N VAL A 23 -7.20 23.90 -26.47
CA VAL A 23 -5.81 23.46 -26.63
C VAL A 23 -5.72 21.95 -26.82
N SER A 24 -6.56 21.21 -26.10
CA SER A 24 -6.60 19.75 -26.14
C SER A 24 -8.02 19.26 -25.84
N ALA A 25 -8.41 18.14 -26.43
CA ALA A 25 -9.66 17.46 -26.09
C ALA A 25 -9.69 17.00 -24.61
N GLN A 26 -8.52 16.77 -24.01
CA GLN A 26 -8.40 16.36 -22.61
C GLN A 26 -8.52 17.51 -21.61
N GLN A 27 -8.54 18.78 -22.04
CA GLN A 27 -8.52 19.93 -21.12
C GLN A 27 -9.76 20.03 -20.21
N ILE A 28 -10.86 19.39 -20.61
CA ILE A 28 -12.15 19.42 -19.90
C ILE A 28 -12.28 18.30 -18.85
N VAL A 29 -11.37 17.32 -18.84
CA VAL A 29 -11.42 16.15 -17.97
C VAL A 29 -10.30 16.18 -16.92
N SER A 30 -10.52 15.50 -15.78
CA SER A 30 -9.50 15.33 -14.74
C SER A 30 -8.42 14.33 -15.17
N VAL A 31 -7.27 14.30 -14.49
CA VAL A 31 -6.20 13.31 -14.74
C VAL A 31 -6.73 11.87 -14.66
N ALA A 32 -7.53 11.54 -13.64
CA ALA A 32 -8.11 10.20 -13.48
C ALA A 32 -9.09 9.85 -14.60
N THR A 33 -9.88 10.82 -15.06
CA THR A 33 -10.80 10.62 -16.19
C THR A 33 -10.04 10.50 -17.51
N ALA A 34 -8.93 11.23 -17.67
CA ALA A 34 -8.07 11.15 -18.84
C ALA A 34 -7.31 9.83 -18.95
N LEU A 35 -7.21 9.04 -17.88
CA LEU A 35 -6.67 7.68 -17.87
C LEU A 35 -7.67 6.60 -18.32
N ILE A 36 -8.94 6.95 -18.57
CA ILE A 36 -9.94 6.01 -19.07
C ILE A 36 -9.82 5.90 -20.59
N PRO A 37 -9.43 4.74 -21.16
CA PRO A 37 -9.39 4.57 -22.61
C PRO A 37 -10.80 4.60 -23.17
N PHE A 38 -10.97 5.25 -24.33
CA PHE A 38 -12.27 5.32 -25.03
C PHE A 38 -13.40 5.95 -24.20
N VAL A 39 -13.08 6.91 -23.31
CA VAL A 39 -14.05 7.57 -22.43
C VAL A 39 -15.22 8.22 -23.17
N GLU A 40 -15.03 8.60 -24.44
CA GLU A 40 -16.07 9.11 -25.33
C GLU A 40 -17.18 8.09 -25.66
N HIS A 41 -16.93 6.81 -25.41
CA HIS A 41 -17.87 5.71 -25.60
C HIS A 41 -18.56 5.27 -24.29
N ASP A 42 -18.13 5.83 -23.15
CA ASP A 42 -18.70 5.54 -21.85
C ASP A 42 -19.74 6.59 -21.45
N ASP A 43 -20.79 6.17 -20.73
CA ASP A 43 -21.68 7.14 -20.11
C ASP A 43 -20.98 7.83 -18.93
N ALA A 44 -21.39 9.07 -18.66
CA ALA A 44 -20.73 9.91 -17.66
C ALA A 44 -20.74 9.31 -16.24
N ASN A 45 -21.77 8.56 -15.86
CA ASN A 45 -21.85 7.95 -14.54
C ASN A 45 -20.87 6.78 -14.41
N ARG A 46 -20.72 5.96 -15.46
CA ARG A 46 -19.72 4.87 -15.48
C ARG A 46 -18.30 5.40 -15.55
N ALA A 47 -18.05 6.46 -16.33
CA ALA A 47 -16.76 7.14 -16.36
C ALA A 47 -16.39 7.72 -14.97
N LEU A 48 -17.36 8.30 -14.24
CA LEU A 48 -17.16 8.77 -12.87
C LEU A 48 -16.79 7.61 -11.92
N MET A 49 -17.46 6.46 -12.04
CA MET A 49 -17.11 5.27 -11.26
C MET A 49 -15.70 4.80 -11.58
N GLY A 50 -15.33 4.70 -12.86
CA GLY A 50 -13.98 4.30 -13.30
C GLY A 50 -12.90 5.20 -12.73
N ALA A 51 -13.06 6.52 -12.81
CA ALA A 51 -12.11 7.48 -12.27
C ALA A 51 -11.97 7.37 -10.73
N ASN A 52 -13.05 7.05 -10.01
CA ASN A 52 -13.00 6.83 -8.57
C ASN A 52 -12.36 5.49 -8.20
N MET A 53 -12.64 4.43 -8.96
CA MET A 53 -12.07 3.10 -8.75
C MET A 53 -10.56 3.08 -8.95
N GLN A 54 -10.02 3.86 -9.90
CA GLN A 54 -8.57 4.00 -10.09
C GLN A 54 -7.85 4.44 -8.80
N ARG A 55 -8.45 5.35 -8.01
CA ARG A 55 -7.86 5.83 -6.75
C ARG A 55 -7.95 4.82 -5.59
N GLN A 56 -8.73 3.76 -5.77
CA GLN A 56 -8.89 2.67 -4.81
C GLN A 56 -8.03 1.46 -5.17
N ALA A 57 -7.30 1.52 -6.29
CA ALA A 57 -6.40 0.46 -6.69
C ALA A 57 -5.30 0.26 -5.64
N VAL A 58 -5.04 -1.00 -5.32
CA VAL A 58 -4.01 -1.39 -4.36
C VAL A 58 -2.75 -1.77 -5.12
N PRO A 59 -1.55 -1.34 -4.66
CA PRO A 59 -0.30 -1.73 -5.28
C PRO A 59 -0.11 -3.25 -5.25
N LEU A 60 0.11 -3.84 -6.43
CA LEU A 60 0.41 -5.26 -6.59
C LEU A 60 1.90 -5.52 -6.39
N ILE A 61 2.27 -6.75 -6.02
CA ILE A 61 3.69 -7.16 -5.95
C ILE A 61 4.38 -6.98 -7.32
N ARG A 62 3.61 -7.21 -8.39
CA ARG A 62 4.04 -6.99 -9.76
C ARG A 62 2.99 -6.17 -10.48
N ALA A 63 3.16 -4.85 -10.54
CA ALA A 63 2.35 -4.01 -11.40
C ALA A 63 2.66 -4.30 -12.90
N GLU A 64 1.73 -3.97 -13.80
CA GLU A 64 1.96 -4.04 -15.24
C GLU A 64 1.22 -2.87 -15.92
N ALA A 65 1.93 -2.16 -16.80
CA ALA A 65 1.32 -1.08 -17.57
C ALA A 65 0.20 -1.62 -18.47
N PRO A 66 -0.92 -0.90 -18.62
CA PRO A 66 -2.03 -1.37 -19.46
C PRO A 66 -1.59 -1.44 -20.93
N PHE A 67 -1.95 -2.51 -21.64
CA PHE A 67 -1.67 -2.61 -23.08
C PHE A 67 -2.39 -1.53 -23.91
N ILE A 68 -3.51 -1.03 -23.40
CA ILE A 68 -4.28 0.05 -24.00
C ILE A 68 -4.29 1.20 -23.00
N GLY A 69 -3.40 2.16 -23.22
CA GLY A 69 -3.32 3.41 -22.45
C GLY A 69 -3.84 4.63 -23.21
N THR A 70 -3.89 5.77 -22.53
CA THR A 70 -4.31 7.07 -23.10
C THR A 70 -3.14 8.01 -23.36
N GLY A 71 -1.96 7.68 -22.86
CA GLY A 71 -0.76 8.51 -22.85
C GLY A 71 -0.66 9.42 -21.61
N MET A 72 -1.67 9.41 -20.74
CA MET A 72 -1.66 10.15 -19.48
C MET A 72 -0.93 9.38 -18.36
N GLU A 73 -0.61 8.10 -18.57
CA GLU A 73 0.03 7.22 -17.59
C GLU A 73 1.43 7.69 -17.22
N ALA A 74 2.28 8.03 -18.20
CA ALA A 74 3.65 8.47 -17.95
C ALA A 74 3.71 9.83 -17.23
N PRO A 75 2.98 10.88 -17.64
CA PRO A 75 3.00 12.13 -16.89
C PRO A 75 2.33 12.01 -15.52
N ALA A 76 1.27 11.19 -15.39
CA ALA A 76 0.63 10.96 -14.08
C ALA A 76 1.60 10.25 -13.12
N ALA A 77 2.34 9.24 -13.59
CA ALA A 77 3.36 8.59 -12.77
C ALA A 77 4.50 9.55 -12.43
N HIS A 78 5.03 10.28 -13.41
CA HIS A 78 6.14 11.20 -13.20
C HIS A 78 5.83 12.30 -12.17
N ASP A 79 4.61 12.83 -12.18
CA ASP A 79 4.24 13.96 -11.31
C ASP A 79 3.68 13.52 -9.95
N ALA A 80 3.13 12.31 -9.83
CA ALA A 80 2.37 11.89 -8.65
C ALA A 80 2.82 10.56 -8.02
N ALA A 81 3.55 9.72 -8.74
CA ALA A 81 4.00 8.43 -8.20
C ALA A 81 5.35 8.55 -7.50
N ASP A 82 5.59 7.63 -6.57
CA ASP A 82 6.81 7.54 -5.76
C ASP A 82 8.00 6.99 -6.57
N MET A 83 8.18 7.42 -7.82
CA MET A 83 9.30 7.02 -8.67
C MET A 83 10.56 7.79 -8.31
N LEU A 84 11.71 7.13 -8.48
CA LEU A 84 13.00 7.78 -8.37
C LEU A 84 13.47 8.20 -9.77
N LEU A 85 13.67 9.50 -9.97
CA LEU A 85 14.12 10.08 -11.23
C LEU A 85 15.55 10.63 -11.10
N ALA A 86 16.30 10.60 -12.19
CA ALA A 86 17.64 11.15 -12.25
C ALA A 86 17.60 12.68 -12.20
N GLU A 87 18.30 13.28 -11.25
CA GLU A 87 18.36 14.74 -11.10
C GLU A 87 19.08 15.40 -12.27
N GLU A 88 20.14 14.76 -12.76
CA GLU A 88 20.98 15.25 -13.85
C GLU A 88 21.38 14.13 -14.82
N SER A 89 22.05 14.52 -15.92
CA SER A 89 22.70 13.52 -16.76
C SER A 89 23.92 12.94 -16.05
N GLY A 90 24.01 11.61 -15.99
CA GLY A 90 25.04 10.90 -15.26
C GLY A 90 25.27 9.48 -15.78
N THR A 91 26.14 8.75 -15.09
CA THR A 91 26.37 7.33 -15.31
C THR A 91 26.11 6.57 -14.02
N VAL A 92 25.31 5.52 -14.08
CA VAL A 92 25.05 4.64 -12.93
C VAL A 92 26.34 3.88 -12.62
N LEU A 93 26.83 4.00 -11.38
CA LEU A 93 28.04 3.31 -10.93
C LEU A 93 27.70 1.94 -10.33
N ASP A 94 26.69 1.91 -9.48
CA ASP A 94 26.29 0.71 -8.75
C ASP A 94 24.79 0.70 -8.49
N VAL A 95 24.22 -0.50 -8.41
CA VAL A 95 22.79 -0.74 -8.20
C VAL A 95 22.62 -1.88 -7.23
N ASP A 96 22.00 -1.61 -6.09
CA ASP A 96 21.58 -2.59 -5.10
C ASP A 96 20.06 -2.57 -4.93
N ALA A 97 19.52 -3.55 -4.21
CA ALA A 97 18.12 -3.62 -3.86
C ALA A 97 17.65 -2.46 -2.97
N SER A 98 18.57 -1.83 -2.22
CA SER A 98 18.29 -0.72 -1.31
C SER A 98 18.77 0.64 -1.82
N SER A 99 19.67 0.72 -2.80
CA SER A 99 20.17 2.02 -3.28
C SER A 99 20.67 2.00 -4.71
N VAL A 100 20.68 3.18 -5.34
CA VAL A 100 21.21 3.41 -6.70
C VAL A 100 22.26 4.51 -6.63
N VAL A 101 23.49 4.21 -7.03
CA VAL A 101 24.60 5.16 -7.02
C VAL A 101 24.82 5.71 -8.43
N VAL A 102 24.70 7.02 -8.58
CA VAL A 102 24.85 7.71 -9.88
C VAL A 102 25.97 8.75 -9.81
N GLU A 103 26.90 8.69 -10.76
CA GLU A 103 27.88 9.76 -10.99
C GLU A 103 27.29 10.79 -11.94
N TYR A 104 26.82 11.90 -11.38
CA TYR A 104 26.33 13.06 -12.12
C TYR A 104 27.48 13.95 -12.57
N ARG A 105 27.27 14.63 -13.71
CA ARG A 105 28.29 15.51 -14.29
C ARG A 105 28.64 16.73 -13.44
N LYS A 106 27.68 17.28 -12.67
CA LYS A 106 27.93 18.47 -11.84
C LYS A 106 27.97 18.14 -10.36
N SER A 107 27.02 17.34 -9.89
CA SER A 107 26.87 17.00 -8.46
C SER A 107 27.87 15.95 -7.96
N GLY A 108 28.59 15.28 -8.87
CA GLY A 108 29.48 14.18 -8.51
C GLY A 108 28.71 12.89 -8.22
N ILE A 109 29.26 12.06 -7.33
CA ILE A 109 28.65 10.79 -6.95
C ILE A 109 27.54 11.04 -5.93
N THR A 110 26.31 10.69 -6.29
CA THR A 110 25.13 10.75 -5.42
C THR A 110 24.55 9.37 -5.24
N THR A 111 24.29 9.00 -3.98
CA THR A 111 23.57 7.76 -3.63
C THR A 111 22.11 8.08 -3.38
N HIS A 112 21.22 7.40 -4.10
CA HIS A 112 19.78 7.45 -3.88
C HIS A 112 19.35 6.21 -3.12
N GLU A 113 18.84 6.39 -1.91
CA GLU A 113 18.25 5.29 -1.13
C GLU A 113 16.84 4.98 -1.65
N LEU A 114 16.56 3.70 -1.84
CA LEU A 114 15.26 3.21 -2.28
C LEU A 114 14.37 2.94 -1.07
N VAL A 115 13.11 3.33 -1.18
CA VAL A 115 12.08 3.00 -0.19
C VAL A 115 11.74 1.52 -0.29
N LYS A 116 11.96 0.74 0.77
CA LYS A 116 11.73 -0.72 0.80
C LYS A 116 10.71 -1.11 1.86
N PHE A 117 9.59 -1.69 1.41
CA PHE A 117 8.54 -2.24 2.27
C PHE A 117 8.07 -1.28 3.36
N GLU A 118 7.92 0.01 3.01
CA GLU A 118 7.36 1.00 3.91
C GLU A 118 5.83 0.93 3.92
N ARG A 119 5.25 1.22 5.08
CA ARG A 119 3.81 1.27 5.26
C ARG A 119 3.26 2.62 4.77
N SER A 120 2.24 2.57 3.92
CA SER A 120 1.46 3.76 3.59
C SER A 120 0.40 4.06 4.66
N ASN A 121 -0.19 5.25 4.60
CA ASN A 121 -1.31 5.63 5.48
C ASN A 121 -2.55 4.73 5.34
N GLN A 122 -2.67 3.99 4.24
CA GLN A 122 -3.78 3.06 3.98
C GLN A 122 -3.36 1.59 4.13
N ASP A 123 -2.28 1.34 4.87
CA ASP A 123 -1.73 -0.01 5.11
C ASP A 123 -1.29 -0.75 3.83
N THR A 124 -1.03 -0.03 2.74
CA THR A 124 -0.46 -0.59 1.51
C THR A 124 1.06 -0.54 1.54
N CYS A 125 1.71 -1.39 0.75
CA CYS A 125 3.17 -1.42 0.65
C CYS A 125 3.72 -0.37 -0.32
N VAL A 126 4.62 0.49 0.20
CA VAL A 126 5.47 1.38 -0.60
C VAL A 126 6.83 0.68 -0.81
N ASN A 127 7.14 0.33 -2.05
CA ASN A 127 8.36 -0.40 -2.38
C ASN A 127 8.86 0.01 -3.78
N GLN A 128 10.03 0.62 -3.79
CA GLN A 128 10.71 1.01 -5.01
C GLN A 128 11.60 -0.13 -5.55
N GLN A 129 11.69 -0.20 -6.87
CA GLN A 129 12.48 -1.20 -7.60
C GLN A 129 13.35 -0.52 -8.64
N ALA A 130 14.67 -0.67 -8.50
CA ALA A 130 15.62 -0.14 -9.48
C ALA A 130 15.36 -0.74 -10.88
N ARG A 131 15.36 0.12 -11.90
CA ARG A 131 15.19 -0.25 -13.32
C ARG A 131 16.42 -0.02 -14.16
N VAL A 132 17.46 0.56 -13.58
CA VAL A 132 18.73 0.82 -14.24
C VAL A 132 19.77 -0.25 -13.92
N VAL A 133 20.80 -0.33 -14.76
CA VAL A 133 21.94 -1.24 -14.56
C VAL A 133 23.26 -0.47 -14.41
N PRO A 134 24.26 -1.03 -13.72
CA PRO A 134 25.59 -0.43 -13.63
C PRO A 134 26.19 -0.15 -15.02
N GLY A 135 26.75 1.05 -15.21
CA GLY A 135 27.30 1.54 -16.47
C GLY A 135 26.27 2.21 -17.40
N GLN A 136 24.98 2.19 -17.08
CA GLN A 136 23.96 2.87 -17.87
C GLN A 136 24.12 4.40 -17.77
N LYS A 137 24.01 5.09 -18.92
CA LYS A 137 23.97 6.55 -18.96
C LYS A 137 22.53 7.01 -18.87
N VAL A 138 22.24 7.91 -17.95
CA VAL A 138 20.92 8.47 -17.72
C VAL A 138 20.90 9.97 -18.03
N LYS A 139 19.74 10.48 -18.43
CA LYS A 139 19.47 11.92 -18.61
C LYS A 139 18.73 12.46 -17.40
N ALA A 140 18.69 13.79 -17.28
CA ALA A 140 17.86 14.45 -16.28
C ALA A 140 16.38 14.10 -16.52
N GLY A 141 15.68 13.71 -15.48
CA GLY A 141 14.28 13.24 -15.50
C GLY A 141 14.09 11.80 -15.96
N GLU A 142 15.16 11.05 -16.23
CA GLU A 142 15.05 9.64 -16.62
C GLU A 142 14.82 8.75 -15.38
N LEU A 143 14.02 7.70 -15.55
CA LEU A 143 13.68 6.77 -14.47
C LEU A 143 14.90 6.01 -13.96
N LEU A 144 15.12 6.06 -12.64
CA LEU A 144 16.10 5.23 -11.93
C LEU A 144 15.43 4.02 -11.27
N ALA A 145 14.28 4.24 -10.61
CA ALA A 145 13.50 3.20 -9.96
C ALA A 145 12.01 3.44 -10.08
N ASP A 146 11.25 2.38 -10.37
CA ASP A 146 9.79 2.37 -10.29
C ASP A 146 9.34 2.42 -8.82
N GLY A 147 8.18 3.00 -8.57
CA GLY A 147 7.43 2.87 -7.31
C GLY A 147 6.48 1.66 -7.31
N SER A 148 5.57 1.59 -6.33
CA SER A 148 4.73 0.41 -6.11
C SER A 148 3.66 0.16 -7.17
N SER A 149 3.17 1.20 -7.84
CA SER A 149 2.10 1.12 -8.85
C SER A 149 2.56 1.69 -10.18
N THR A 150 3.82 1.44 -10.54
CA THR A 150 4.41 1.90 -11.80
C THR A 150 5.17 0.77 -12.48
N ASP A 151 5.15 0.77 -13.81
CA ASP A 151 5.90 -0.16 -14.62
C ASP A 151 6.63 0.61 -15.73
N SER A 152 7.96 0.62 -15.66
CA SER A 152 8.83 1.28 -16.63
C SER A 152 8.52 2.77 -16.83
N GLY A 153 8.15 3.47 -15.75
CA GLY A 153 7.86 4.90 -15.78
C GLY A 153 6.39 5.26 -16.08
N GLU A 154 5.53 4.27 -16.29
CA GLU A 154 4.10 4.45 -16.53
C GLU A 154 3.27 4.00 -15.32
N LEU A 155 2.13 4.65 -15.12
CA LEU A 155 1.19 4.26 -14.07
C LEU A 155 0.60 2.87 -14.36
N ALA A 156 0.72 1.98 -13.39
CA ALA A 156 0.32 0.58 -13.49
C ALA A 156 -0.52 0.18 -12.26
N LEU A 157 -1.83 0.41 -12.34
CA LEU A 157 -2.78 0.18 -11.24
C LEU A 157 -3.31 -1.27 -11.17
N GLY A 158 -2.86 -2.16 -12.04
CA GLY A 158 -3.39 -3.52 -12.14
C GLY A 158 -2.60 -4.43 -13.07
N LYS A 159 -3.31 -5.33 -13.76
CA LYS A 159 -2.76 -6.33 -14.68
C LYS A 159 -3.57 -6.44 -15.97
N ASN A 160 -2.91 -6.80 -17.06
CA ASN A 160 -3.57 -7.18 -18.30
C ASN A 160 -4.08 -8.62 -18.20
N LEU A 161 -5.40 -8.82 -18.29
CA LEU A 161 -6.04 -10.13 -18.19
C LEU A 161 -6.70 -10.53 -19.51
N LEU A 162 -6.63 -11.82 -19.86
CA LEU A 162 -7.43 -12.37 -20.95
C LEU A 162 -8.87 -12.56 -20.47
N VAL A 163 -9.81 -11.85 -21.10
CA VAL A 163 -11.23 -11.84 -20.72
C VAL A 163 -12.07 -12.51 -21.81
N ALA A 164 -13.05 -13.32 -21.39
CA ALA A 164 -14.08 -13.89 -22.26
C ALA A 164 -15.45 -13.33 -21.86
N TYR A 165 -16.13 -12.67 -22.80
CA TYR A 165 -17.49 -12.16 -22.60
C TYR A 165 -18.52 -13.25 -22.91
N MET A 166 -18.95 -13.99 -21.88
CA MET A 166 -20.01 -15.00 -21.98
C MET A 166 -20.67 -15.24 -20.62
N SER A 167 -21.93 -15.67 -20.59
CA SER A 167 -22.53 -16.20 -19.37
C SER A 167 -21.98 -17.60 -19.07
N TRP A 168 -21.63 -17.86 -17.81
CA TRP A 168 -21.04 -19.15 -17.42
C TRP A 168 -21.71 -19.69 -16.16
N GLU A 169 -22.60 -20.67 -16.34
CA GLU A 169 -23.29 -21.45 -15.30
C GLU A 169 -23.94 -20.62 -14.16
N GLY A 170 -24.22 -19.34 -14.40
CA GLY A 170 -24.79 -18.42 -13.40
C GLY A 170 -23.79 -17.87 -12.38
N PHE A 171 -22.51 -18.25 -12.44
CA PHE A 171 -21.49 -17.73 -11.52
C PHE A 171 -21.12 -16.27 -11.80
N ASN A 172 -21.36 -15.78 -13.01
CA ASN A 172 -21.24 -14.37 -13.38
C ASN A 172 -22.62 -13.68 -13.54
N TYR A 173 -23.58 -14.06 -12.69
CA TYR A 173 -24.86 -13.38 -12.63
C TYR A 173 -24.69 -11.94 -12.11
N GLU A 174 -25.40 -10.98 -12.73
CA GLU A 174 -25.27 -9.54 -12.49
C GLU A 174 -23.82 -9.05 -12.64
N ASP A 175 -23.21 -8.52 -11.57
CA ASP A 175 -21.86 -7.94 -11.57
C ASP A 175 -20.80 -8.91 -11.02
N ALA A 176 -21.14 -10.20 -10.84
CA ALA A 176 -20.20 -11.20 -10.37
C ALA A 176 -19.14 -11.52 -11.45
N ILE A 177 -17.88 -11.65 -11.00
CA ILE A 177 -16.74 -11.94 -11.88
C ILE A 177 -16.18 -13.31 -11.55
N ILE A 178 -15.99 -14.13 -12.58
CA ILE A 178 -15.31 -15.42 -12.48
C ILE A 178 -13.83 -15.20 -12.78
N VAL A 179 -12.97 -15.68 -11.90
CA VAL A 179 -11.52 -15.61 -12.07
C VAL A 179 -10.95 -17.00 -12.26
N SER A 180 -9.90 -17.11 -13.09
CA SER A 180 -9.14 -18.35 -13.22
C SER A 180 -8.30 -18.58 -11.97
N GLU A 181 -8.27 -19.82 -11.49
CA GLU A 181 -7.38 -20.26 -10.39
C GLU A 181 -5.90 -19.91 -10.66
N ARG A 182 -5.51 -19.81 -11.94
CA ARG A 182 -4.17 -19.38 -12.36
C ARG A 182 -3.78 -18.03 -11.75
N LEU A 183 -4.72 -17.09 -11.60
CA LEU A 183 -4.42 -15.77 -11.05
C LEU A 183 -3.93 -15.83 -9.59
N VAL A 184 -4.36 -16.85 -8.84
CA VAL A 184 -3.90 -17.13 -7.48
C VAL A 184 -2.57 -17.87 -7.50
N LYS A 185 -2.43 -18.90 -8.36
CA LYS A 185 -1.21 -19.72 -8.44
C LYS A 185 0.03 -18.96 -8.88
N ASP A 186 -0.15 -17.98 -9.77
CA ASP A 186 0.96 -17.21 -10.37
C ASP A 186 1.16 -15.85 -9.68
N ASP A 187 0.49 -15.59 -8.54
CA ASP A 187 0.53 -14.32 -7.81
C ASP A 187 0.24 -13.08 -8.67
N VAL A 188 -0.73 -13.19 -9.58
CA VAL A 188 -0.99 -12.13 -10.57
C VAL A 188 -1.63 -10.90 -9.92
N LEU A 189 -2.57 -11.12 -9.00
CA LEU A 189 -3.32 -10.07 -8.31
C LEU A 189 -2.96 -9.99 -6.82
N THR A 190 -1.79 -10.48 -6.44
CA THR A 190 -1.32 -10.48 -5.05
C THR A 190 -0.78 -9.09 -4.67
N SER A 191 -1.20 -8.57 -3.52
CA SER A 191 -0.74 -7.33 -2.91
C SER A 191 -0.15 -7.59 -1.51
N ILE A 192 0.65 -6.64 -1.01
CA ILE A 192 1.21 -6.67 0.34
C ILE A 192 0.54 -5.58 1.17
N HIS A 193 0.05 -5.96 2.34
CA HIS A 193 -0.51 -5.05 3.34
C HIS A 193 0.34 -5.09 4.60
N ILE A 194 0.59 -3.90 5.18
CA ILE A 194 1.43 -3.74 6.36
C ILE A 194 0.59 -3.03 7.42
N HIS A 195 0.30 -3.75 8.50
CA HIS A 195 -0.46 -3.22 9.63
C HIS A 195 0.47 -2.87 10.79
N GLU A 196 0.19 -1.76 11.43
CA GLU A 196 0.88 -1.31 12.63
C GLU A 196 0.06 -1.68 13.86
N HIS A 197 0.67 -2.45 14.77
CA HIS A 197 0.07 -2.79 16.06
C HIS A 197 0.92 -2.18 17.18
N GLU A 198 0.32 -1.25 17.92
CA GLU A 198 0.98 -0.53 19.00
C GLU A 198 0.38 -0.91 20.35
N ILE A 199 1.24 -1.10 21.34
CA ILE A 199 0.85 -1.18 22.75
C ILE A 199 1.88 -0.46 23.59
N ASP A 200 1.41 0.22 24.63
CA ASP A 200 2.25 0.88 25.61
C ASP A 200 2.05 0.30 27.02
N ALA A 201 3.10 0.39 27.82
CA ALA A 201 3.09 0.05 29.24
C ALA A 201 3.04 1.33 30.07
N ARG A 202 2.02 1.45 30.92
CA ARG A 202 1.75 2.65 31.72
C ARG A 202 1.87 2.39 33.21
N ASP A 203 2.11 3.46 33.95
CA ASP A 203 1.99 3.44 35.41
C ASP A 203 0.50 3.46 35.81
N THR A 204 0.07 2.42 36.51
CA THR A 204 -1.28 2.36 37.09
C THR A 204 -1.21 2.65 38.59
N LYS A 205 -2.37 2.86 39.23
CA LYS A 205 -2.45 3.05 40.68
C LYS A 205 -2.01 1.84 41.49
N LEU A 206 -2.08 0.65 40.90
CA LEU A 206 -1.75 -0.63 41.55
C LEU A 206 -0.31 -1.07 41.28
N GLY A 207 0.41 -0.35 40.43
CA GLY A 207 1.78 -0.62 40.02
C GLY A 207 1.99 -0.33 38.54
N SER A 208 3.25 -0.36 38.10
CA SER A 208 3.63 -0.19 36.71
C SER A 208 3.28 -1.44 35.89
N GLU A 209 2.74 -1.26 34.68
CA GLU A 209 2.67 -2.35 33.70
C GLU A 209 4.08 -2.74 33.25
N GLU A 210 4.33 -4.04 33.11
CA GLU A 210 5.62 -4.57 32.67
C GLU A 210 5.44 -5.28 31.32
N ILE A 211 6.34 -4.99 30.37
CA ILE A 211 6.49 -5.78 29.15
C ILE A 211 7.44 -6.93 29.48
N THR A 212 6.96 -8.16 29.35
CA THR A 212 7.69 -9.36 29.77
C THR A 212 7.21 -10.59 29.02
N ARG A 213 8.11 -11.57 28.89
CA ARG A 213 7.78 -12.92 28.39
C ARG A 213 7.03 -13.76 29.43
N ASP A 214 7.14 -13.42 30.70
CA ASP A 214 6.50 -14.14 31.82
C ASP A 214 5.02 -13.76 31.95
N ILE A 215 4.18 -14.35 31.10
CA ILE A 215 2.75 -14.07 31.03
C ILE A 215 1.97 -15.23 31.68
N PRO A 216 1.11 -14.97 32.68
CA PRO A 216 0.39 -16.02 33.39
C PRO A 216 -0.64 -16.71 32.48
N ASN A 217 -0.81 -18.03 32.66
CA ASN A 217 -1.80 -18.88 31.98
C ASN A 217 -1.60 -19.05 30.46
N LEU A 218 -0.43 -18.72 29.91
CA LEU A 218 -0.06 -19.06 28.53
C LEU A 218 0.86 -20.28 28.48
N SER A 219 0.72 -21.09 27.42
CA SER A 219 1.60 -22.24 27.18
C SER A 219 2.95 -21.81 26.60
N ASP A 220 3.99 -22.59 26.86
CA ASP A 220 5.33 -22.35 26.31
C ASP A 220 5.37 -22.36 24.77
N GLU A 221 4.43 -23.05 24.12
CA GLU A 221 4.28 -23.06 22.67
C GLU A 221 3.93 -21.66 22.11
N ILE A 222 2.99 -20.96 22.75
CA ILE A 222 2.59 -19.59 22.35
C ILE A 222 3.72 -18.60 22.65
N LEU A 223 4.51 -18.86 23.70
CA LEU A 223 5.66 -18.03 24.09
C LEU A 223 6.94 -18.36 23.30
N SER A 224 6.88 -19.30 22.34
CA SER A 224 8.07 -19.77 21.62
C SER A 224 8.59 -18.76 20.59
N ASP A 225 7.71 -17.91 20.06
CA ASP A 225 8.03 -16.84 19.12
C ASP A 225 8.42 -15.51 19.79
N LEU A 226 8.22 -15.40 21.11
CA LEU A 226 8.61 -14.23 21.89
C LEU A 226 10.11 -14.26 22.27
N ASP A 227 10.75 -13.11 22.14
CA ASP A 227 12.11 -12.87 22.62
C ASP A 227 12.16 -12.75 24.16
N ASP A 228 13.38 -12.57 24.70
CA ASP A 228 13.59 -12.46 26.15
C ASP A 228 12.90 -11.25 26.79
N ARG A 229 12.47 -10.26 25.99
CA ARG A 229 11.72 -9.08 26.44
C ARG A 229 10.21 -9.31 26.39
N GLY A 230 9.74 -10.41 25.80
CA GLY A 230 8.32 -10.65 25.55
C GLY A 230 7.82 -9.98 24.26
N ILE A 231 8.70 -9.66 23.31
CA ILE A 231 8.33 -9.09 22.01
C ILE A 231 8.51 -10.18 20.95
N ILE A 232 7.57 -10.30 20.02
CA ILE A 232 7.68 -11.27 18.94
C ILE A 232 8.93 -11.06 18.08
N ARG A 233 9.60 -12.15 17.72
CA ARG A 233 10.80 -12.10 16.86
C ARG A 233 10.44 -11.69 15.42
N ILE A 234 11.36 -10.97 14.78
CA ILE A 234 11.24 -10.62 13.36
C ILE A 234 11.28 -11.90 12.52
N GLY A 235 10.31 -12.04 11.60
CA GLY A 235 10.19 -13.21 10.73
C GLY A 235 9.38 -14.38 11.29
N ALA A 236 8.76 -14.22 12.46
CA ALA A 236 7.75 -15.17 12.94
C ALA A 236 6.46 -15.07 12.11
N GLU A 237 5.87 -16.21 11.79
CA GLU A 237 4.51 -16.29 11.25
C GLU A 237 3.52 -16.22 12.41
N VAL A 238 2.50 -15.36 12.27
CA VAL A 238 1.48 -15.15 13.31
C VAL A 238 0.09 -15.43 12.77
N SER A 239 -0.73 -16.02 13.63
CA SER A 239 -2.14 -16.29 13.42
C SER A 239 -3.01 -15.45 14.37
N PRO A 240 -4.30 -15.25 14.04
CA PRO A 240 -5.21 -14.55 14.93
C PRO A 240 -5.23 -15.13 16.34
N GLY A 241 -4.99 -14.28 17.33
CA GLY A 241 -4.89 -14.66 18.75
C GLY A 241 -3.45 -14.84 19.28
N ASP A 242 -2.44 -14.90 18.41
CA ASP A 242 -1.05 -14.99 18.81
C ASP A 242 -0.57 -13.71 19.51
N VAL A 243 0.37 -13.84 20.44
CA VAL A 243 0.89 -12.71 21.23
C VAL A 243 1.99 -12.01 20.45
N LEU A 244 1.79 -10.73 20.14
CA LEU A 244 2.80 -9.87 19.51
C LEU A 244 3.71 -9.23 20.57
N VAL A 245 3.13 -8.73 21.65
CA VAL A 245 3.86 -8.11 22.77
C VAL A 245 3.22 -8.55 24.09
N GLY A 246 4.00 -9.27 24.89
CA GLY A 246 3.65 -9.70 26.23
C GLY A 246 3.58 -8.52 27.17
N LYS A 247 2.40 -8.30 27.76
CA LYS A 247 2.18 -7.24 28.74
C LYS A 247 1.41 -7.77 29.94
N VAL A 248 1.91 -7.44 31.12
CA VAL A 248 1.28 -7.80 32.39
C VAL A 248 0.92 -6.55 33.19
N THR A 249 -0.32 -6.50 33.67
CA THR A 249 -0.83 -5.40 34.50
C THR A 249 -1.02 -5.89 35.93
N PRO A 250 -0.49 -5.20 36.96
CA PRO A 250 -0.75 -5.55 38.36
C PRO A 250 -2.25 -5.55 38.69
N LYS A 251 -2.74 -6.63 39.30
CA LYS A 251 -4.10 -6.75 39.85
C LYS A 251 -4.11 -6.33 41.32
N GLY A 252 -5.25 -5.81 41.78
CA GLY A 252 -5.48 -5.56 43.20
C GLY A 252 -6.11 -6.78 43.89
N GLU A 253 -5.75 -7.03 45.16
CA GLU A 253 -6.25 -8.16 45.97
C GLU A 253 -7.80 -8.27 46.06
N THR A 254 -8.52 -7.16 45.84
CA THR A 254 -9.99 -7.10 45.96
C THR A 254 -10.74 -7.62 44.73
N GLU A 255 -10.08 -7.81 43.58
CA GLU A 255 -10.74 -8.21 42.33
C GLU A 255 -10.76 -9.73 42.06
N LEU A 256 -10.22 -10.54 42.97
CA LEU A 256 -10.20 -12.00 42.81
C LEU A 256 -11.58 -12.60 43.04
N THR A 257 -11.99 -13.52 42.16
CA THR A 257 -13.22 -14.29 42.37
C THR A 257 -13.06 -15.23 43.59
N PRO A 258 -14.15 -15.59 44.30
CA PRO A 258 -14.09 -16.56 45.39
C PRO A 258 -13.40 -17.87 45.00
N GLU A 259 -13.56 -18.30 43.75
CA GLU A 259 -12.94 -19.49 43.15
C GLU A 259 -11.42 -19.34 43.01
N GLU A 260 -10.94 -18.20 42.50
CA GLU A 260 -9.50 -17.89 42.39
C GLU A 260 -8.83 -17.80 43.77
N ARG A 261 -9.53 -17.20 44.76
CA ARG A 261 -9.04 -17.15 46.15
C ARG A 261 -8.92 -18.53 46.77
N LEU A 262 -9.83 -19.46 46.44
CA LEU A 262 -9.78 -20.84 46.92
C LEU A 262 -8.62 -21.61 46.27
N LEU A 263 -8.43 -21.49 44.95
CA LEU A 263 -7.30 -22.10 44.24
C LEU A 263 -5.96 -21.66 44.83
N ARG A 264 -5.81 -20.37 45.14
CA ARG A 264 -4.61 -19.82 45.79
C ARG A 264 -4.34 -20.44 47.15
N ALA A 265 -5.37 -20.62 47.99
CA ALA A 265 -5.23 -21.21 49.32
C ALA A 265 -4.79 -22.68 49.26
N ILE A 266 -5.12 -23.39 48.17
CA ILE A 266 -4.79 -24.80 47.96
C ILE A 266 -3.39 -24.97 47.35
N PHE A 267 -3.07 -24.20 46.31
CA PHE A 267 -1.83 -24.39 45.55
C PHE A 267 -0.62 -23.58 46.07
N GLY A 268 -0.85 -22.60 46.96
CA GLY A 268 0.24 -21.89 47.65
C GLY A 268 1.17 -21.10 46.74
N GLU A 269 0.80 -20.87 45.48
CA GLU A 269 1.62 -20.16 44.52
C GLU A 269 1.75 -18.69 44.94
N LYS A 270 2.98 -18.28 45.23
CA LYS A 270 3.41 -16.88 45.34
C LYS A 270 3.52 -16.23 43.95
N ALA A 271 2.58 -16.49 43.06
CA ALA A 271 2.57 -15.88 41.74
C ALA A 271 2.31 -14.38 41.90
N ARG A 272 3.09 -13.54 41.20
CA ARG A 272 2.84 -12.09 41.10
C ARG A 272 1.38 -11.90 40.66
N GLU A 273 0.61 -11.08 41.38
CA GLU A 273 -0.78 -10.77 41.05
C GLU A 273 -0.83 -9.91 39.80
N VAL A 274 -0.71 -10.52 38.63
CA VAL A 274 -0.72 -9.82 37.35
C VAL A 274 -1.76 -10.42 36.40
N ARG A 275 -2.33 -9.57 35.56
CA ARG A 275 -3.28 -9.93 34.50
C ARG A 275 -2.56 -9.90 33.16
N ASP A 276 -2.84 -10.87 32.30
CA ASP A 276 -2.50 -10.79 30.87
C ASP A 276 -3.28 -9.64 30.22
N THR A 277 -2.54 -8.61 29.77
CA THR A 277 -3.02 -7.48 28.97
C THR A 277 -2.18 -7.33 27.70
N SER A 278 -1.63 -8.46 27.23
CA SER A 278 -0.75 -8.54 26.07
C SER A 278 -1.45 -8.11 24.78
N LEU A 279 -0.67 -7.56 23.86
CA LEU A 279 -1.10 -7.27 22.51
C LEU A 279 -1.18 -8.59 21.74
N LYS A 280 -2.38 -8.94 21.28
CA LYS A 280 -2.65 -10.13 20.47
C LYS A 280 -3.02 -9.72 19.06
N LEU A 281 -2.69 -10.57 18.08
CA LEU A 281 -3.11 -10.34 16.71
C LEU A 281 -4.65 -10.38 16.65
N PRO A 282 -5.32 -9.33 16.14
CA PRO A 282 -6.77 -9.29 16.06
C PRO A 282 -7.30 -10.38 15.13
N HIS A 283 -8.60 -10.67 15.26
CA HIS A 283 -9.29 -11.50 14.27
C HIS A 283 -9.50 -10.71 12.97
N GLY A 284 -9.10 -11.31 11.86
CA GLY A 284 -9.20 -10.73 10.52
C GLY A 284 -7.94 -11.03 9.73
#